data_AF-A0A2T0VDZ8-F1
#
_entry.id   AF-A0A2T0VDZ8-F1
#
_cell.length_a   1.000
_cell.length_b   1.000
_cell.length_c   1.000
_cell.angle_alpha   90.00
_cell.angle_beta   90.00
_cell.angle_gamma   90.00
#
_symmetry.space_group_name_H-M   'P 1'
#
loop_
_entity.id
_entity.type
_entity.pdbx_description
1 polymer ?
#
loop_
_entity_poly.entity_id
_entity_poly.type
_entity_poly.pdbx_seq_one_letter_code
_entity_poly.pdbx_strand_id
1 'polypeptide(L)'
;MISITEAFCVDRLLDLAEVEVSPTGNFIRGLIWDKASSSAVSTWPTIQESYKTWYGIKPNWTPLNHLIEVRNAIAHGLGQLTRLQRAKRQSTITKIGLANIHLIGDRVVLEDANIQDVKIACVNLITEVDGLVQAKTGDSS
;
A
#
# COMPACT_ATOMS: atom_id res chain seq x y z
N MET A 1 -0.29 9.18 -7.07
CA MET A 1 0.49 7.97 -7.40
C MET A 1 0.42 6.94 -6.28
N ILE A 2 0.92 7.22 -5.08
CA ILE A 2 0.90 6.24 -3.97
C ILE A 2 -0.51 5.68 -3.69
N SER A 3 -1.53 6.54 -3.59
CA SER A 3 -2.91 6.04 -3.39
C SER A 3 -3.50 5.30 -4.59
N ILE A 4 -2.97 5.51 -5.80
CA ILE A 4 -3.35 4.72 -6.98
C ILE A 4 -2.70 3.34 -6.90
N THR A 5 -1.41 3.27 -6.52
CA THR A 5 -0.72 2.01 -6.27
C THR A 5 -1.38 1.22 -5.14
N GLU A 6 -1.79 1.89 -4.06
CA GLU A 6 -2.54 1.28 -2.96
C GLU A 6 -3.88 0.69 -3.45
N ALA A 7 -4.68 1.46 -4.20
CA ALA A 7 -5.92 0.98 -4.79
C ALA A 7 -5.69 -0.23 -5.72
N PHE A 8 -4.69 -0.15 -6.60
CA PHE A 8 -4.31 -1.27 -7.46
C PHE A 8 -3.99 -2.54 -6.65
N CYS A 9 -3.18 -2.42 -5.60
CA CYS A 9 -2.83 -3.56 -4.75
C CYS A 9 -4.06 -4.12 -4.01
N VAL A 10 -4.98 -3.26 -3.58
CA VAL A 10 -6.25 -3.65 -2.93
C VAL A 10 -7.12 -4.42 -3.91
N ASP A 11 -7.45 -3.82 -5.06
CA ASP A 11 -8.34 -4.40 -6.05
C ASP A 11 -7.79 -5.73 -6.53
N ARG A 12 -6.49 -5.79 -6.85
CA ARG A 12 -5.85 -7.02 -7.32
C ARG A 12 -5.85 -8.13 -6.27
N LEU A 13 -5.70 -7.80 -4.98
CA LEU A 13 -5.76 -8.79 -3.91
C LEU A 13 -7.18 -9.36 -3.77
N LEU A 14 -8.19 -8.50 -3.84
CA LEU A 14 -9.58 -8.89 -3.71
C LEU A 14 -10.04 -9.72 -4.91
N ASP A 15 -9.67 -9.33 -6.14
CA ASP A 15 -9.96 -10.10 -7.35
C ASP A 15 -9.46 -11.55 -7.23
N LEU A 16 -8.22 -11.74 -6.75
CA LEU A 16 -7.67 -13.08 -6.53
C LEU A 16 -8.44 -13.89 -5.50
N ALA A 17 -8.93 -13.24 -4.46
CA ALA A 17 -9.61 -13.88 -3.36
C ALA A 17 -11.07 -14.19 -3.67
N GLU A 18 -11.74 -13.36 -4.45
CA GLU A 18 -13.11 -13.60 -4.91
C GLU A 18 -13.21 -14.83 -5.81
N VAL A 19 -12.23 -15.05 -6.69
CA VAL A 19 -12.15 -16.25 -7.55
C VAL A 19 -12.09 -17.53 -6.71
N GLU A 20 -11.26 -17.55 -5.67
CA GLU A 20 -11.07 -18.71 -4.79
C GLU A 20 -12.28 -18.96 -3.87
N VAL A 21 -12.85 -17.89 -3.28
CA VAL A 21 -13.91 -18.02 -2.27
C VAL A 21 -15.28 -18.25 -2.91
N SER A 22 -15.51 -17.75 -4.13
CA SER A 22 -16.81 -17.80 -4.82
C SER A 22 -17.97 -17.43 -3.87
N PRO A 23 -18.01 -16.20 -3.33
CA PRO A 23 -18.87 -15.82 -2.21
C PRO A 23 -20.38 -15.90 -2.53
N THR A 24 -20.74 -16.00 -3.81
CA THR A 24 -22.13 -16.08 -4.28
C THR A 24 -22.77 -17.44 -3.94
N GLY A 25 -24.01 -17.42 -3.44
CA GLY A 25 -24.86 -18.61 -3.27
C GLY A 25 -25.06 -19.08 -1.82
N ASN A 26 -24.37 -18.48 -0.83
CA ASN A 26 -24.63 -18.75 0.59
C ASN A 26 -24.44 -17.47 1.43
N PHE A 27 -25.51 -17.04 2.11
CA PHE A 27 -25.51 -15.80 2.91
C PHE A 27 -24.44 -15.77 4.01
N ILE A 28 -24.19 -16.90 4.69
CA ILE A 28 -23.18 -16.99 5.75
C ILE A 28 -21.78 -16.83 5.15
N ARG A 29 -21.51 -17.45 3.98
CA ARG A 29 -20.24 -17.26 3.27
C ARG A 29 -20.03 -15.80 2.86
N GLY A 30 -21.08 -15.13 2.39
CA GLY A 30 -21.05 -13.69 2.08
C GLY A 30 -20.65 -12.85 3.29
N LEU A 31 -21.29 -13.05 4.45
CA LEU A 31 -20.93 -12.30 5.68
C LEU A 31 -19.49 -12.54 6.15
N ILE A 32 -19.01 -13.79 6.06
CA ILE A 32 -17.62 -14.12 6.40
C ILE A 32 -16.66 -13.44 5.42
N TRP A 33 -16.98 -13.48 4.13
CA TRP A 33 -16.22 -12.84 3.06
C TRP A 33 -16.12 -11.34 3.28
N ASP A 34 -17.24 -10.63 3.45
CA ASP A 34 -17.27 -9.17 3.63
C ASP A 34 -16.40 -8.72 4.80
N LYS A 35 -16.43 -9.47 5.90
CA LYS A 35 -15.61 -9.19 7.08
C LYS A 35 -14.12 -9.43 6.79
N ALA A 36 -13.79 -10.53 6.13
CA ALA A 36 -12.41 -10.90 5.82
C ALA A 36 -11.79 -9.94 4.80
N SER A 37 -12.49 -9.64 3.70
CA SER A 37 -12.05 -8.73 2.63
C SER A 37 -11.83 -7.32 3.18
N SER A 38 -12.79 -6.77 3.93
CA SER A 38 -12.67 -5.44 4.55
C SER A 38 -11.48 -5.36 5.52
N SER A 39 -11.24 -6.42 6.30
CA SER A 39 -10.12 -6.45 7.24
C SER A 39 -8.77 -6.52 6.53
N ALA A 40 -8.67 -7.31 5.47
CA ALA A 40 -7.43 -7.52 4.71
C ALA A 40 -6.91 -6.21 4.09
N VAL A 41 -7.82 -5.36 3.62
CA VAL A 41 -7.48 -4.12 2.88
C VAL A 41 -7.55 -2.85 3.74
N SER A 42 -7.78 -3.00 5.05
CA SER A 42 -8.04 -1.87 5.96
C SER A 42 -6.84 -0.92 6.15
N THR A 43 -5.62 -1.42 6.01
CA THR A 43 -4.39 -0.63 6.15
C THR A 43 -3.30 -1.15 5.20
N TRP A 44 -2.33 -0.28 4.87
CA TRP A 44 -1.19 -0.69 4.06
C TRP A 44 -0.41 -1.92 4.60
N PRO A 45 -0.12 -2.03 5.91
CA PRO A 45 0.50 -3.24 6.46
C PRO A 45 -0.37 -4.50 6.36
N THR A 46 -1.70 -4.39 6.52
CA THR A 46 -2.59 -5.55 6.40
C THR A 46 -2.69 -6.04 4.97
N ILE A 47 -2.63 -5.15 3.97
CA ILE A 47 -2.58 -5.52 2.55
C ILE A 47 -1.34 -6.38 2.28
N GLN A 48 -0.16 -5.95 2.73
CA GLN A 48 1.10 -6.69 2.55
C GLN A 48 1.05 -8.07 3.21
N GLU A 49 0.55 -8.14 4.44
CA GLU A 49 0.45 -9.42 5.16
C GLU A 49 -0.58 -10.34 4.50
N SER A 50 -1.66 -9.81 3.93
CA SER A 50 -2.66 -10.60 3.21
C SER A 50 -2.08 -11.22 1.92
N TYR A 51 -1.34 -10.45 1.10
CA TYR A 51 -0.61 -11.00 -0.05
C TYR A 51 0.32 -12.15 0.36
N LYS A 52 1.05 -11.96 1.46
CA LYS A 52 2.00 -12.96 1.97
C LYS A 52 1.31 -14.20 2.53
N THR A 53 0.26 -14.03 3.34
CA THR A 53 -0.38 -15.13 4.06
C THR A 53 -1.33 -15.93 3.19
N TRP A 54 -2.06 -15.27 2.29
CA TRP A 54 -3.04 -15.94 1.43
C TRP A 54 -2.37 -16.56 0.20
N TYR A 55 -1.39 -15.88 -0.40
CA TYR A 55 -0.84 -16.29 -1.70
C TYR A 55 0.66 -16.60 -1.69
N GLY A 56 1.38 -16.27 -0.60
CA GLY A 56 2.83 -16.36 -0.54
C GLY A 56 3.56 -15.29 -1.37
N ILE A 57 2.83 -14.26 -1.83
CA ILE A 57 3.36 -13.19 -2.68
C ILE A 57 4.08 -12.15 -1.82
N LYS A 58 5.34 -11.86 -2.17
CA LYS A 58 6.24 -10.99 -1.38
C LYS A 58 7.04 -10.05 -2.29
N PRO A 59 6.41 -9.06 -2.93
CA PRO A 59 7.13 -8.05 -3.69
C PRO A 59 7.95 -7.15 -2.74
N ASN A 60 8.82 -6.34 -3.31
CA ASN A 60 9.59 -5.38 -2.54
C ASN A 60 8.74 -4.16 -2.14
N TRP A 61 8.06 -4.26 -1.01
CA TRP A 61 7.25 -3.17 -0.43
C TRP A 61 8.07 -1.99 0.10
N THR A 62 9.38 -2.18 0.32
CA THR A 62 10.25 -1.26 1.07
C THR A 62 10.23 0.19 0.53
N PRO A 63 10.41 0.42 -0.79
CA PRO A 63 10.42 1.79 -1.32
C PRO A 63 9.12 2.54 -1.04
N LEU A 64 7.96 1.88 -1.17
CA LEU A 64 6.67 2.51 -0.90
C LEU A 64 6.41 2.67 0.61
N ASN A 65 6.89 1.74 1.44
CA ASN A 65 6.79 1.82 2.90
C ASN A 65 7.42 3.10 3.45
N HIS A 66 8.54 3.55 2.89
CA HIS A 66 9.19 4.80 3.30
C HIS A 66 8.34 6.04 2.95
N LEU A 67 7.47 5.94 1.94
CA LEU A 67 6.64 7.03 1.43
C LEU A 67 5.29 7.15 2.12
N ILE A 68 4.87 6.18 2.93
CA ILE A 68 3.54 6.18 3.59
C ILE A 68 3.35 7.37 4.52
N GLU A 69 4.37 7.72 5.31
CA GLU A 69 4.28 8.86 6.22
C GLU A 69 4.16 10.19 5.44
N VAL A 70 4.88 10.30 4.32
CA VAL A 70 4.80 11.45 3.41
C VAL A 70 3.39 11.56 2.81
N ARG A 71 2.87 10.46 2.27
CA ARG A 71 1.50 10.40 1.73
C ARG A 71 0.47 10.81 2.77
N ASN A 72 0.59 10.33 4.00
CA ASN A 72 -0.36 10.65 5.08
C ASN A 72 -0.29 12.13 5.49
N ALA A 73 0.92 12.71 5.53
CA ALA A 73 1.09 14.13 5.78
C ALA A 73 0.45 14.97 4.66
N ILE A 74 0.57 14.56 3.39
CA ILE A 74 -0.03 15.27 2.25
C ILE A 74 -1.56 15.12 2.27
N ALA A 75 -2.05 13.87 2.34
CA ALA A 75 -3.48 13.56 2.21
C ALA A 75 -4.32 14.02 3.41
N HIS A 76 -3.78 13.95 4.62
CA HIS A 76 -4.53 14.22 5.85
C HIS A 76 -4.01 15.43 6.64
N GLY A 77 -2.78 15.86 6.38
CA GLY A 77 -2.15 17.00 7.03
C GLY A 77 -1.91 18.19 6.12
N LEU A 78 -2.40 18.17 4.87
CA LEU A 78 -2.21 19.23 3.88
C LEU A 78 -0.73 19.58 3.64
N GLY A 79 0.13 18.57 3.66
CA GLY A 79 1.58 18.69 3.53
C GLY A 79 2.32 18.93 4.85
N GLN A 80 1.61 18.96 5.98
CA GLN A 80 2.20 19.00 7.32
C GLN A 80 2.05 17.67 8.05
N LEU A 81 2.90 17.41 9.03
CA LEU A 81 2.74 16.26 9.91
C LEU A 81 1.39 16.33 10.64
N THR A 82 0.63 15.25 10.53
CA THR A 82 -0.63 15.08 11.25
C THR A 82 -0.41 15.09 12.77
N ARG A 83 -1.49 15.26 13.55
CA ARG A 83 -1.43 15.20 15.03
C ARG A 83 -0.79 13.90 15.53
N LEU A 84 -1.13 12.77 14.92
CA LEU A 84 -0.58 11.46 15.29
C LEU A 84 0.90 11.32 14.93
N GLN A 85 1.31 11.86 13.78
CA GLN A 85 2.70 11.88 13.35
C GLN A 85 3.57 12.77 14.24
N ARG A 86 3.04 13.91 14.69
CA ARG A 86 3.71 14.80 15.66
C ARG A 86 3.90 14.14 17.02
N ALA A 87 2.92 13.35 17.48
CA ALA A 87 3.08 12.56 18.72
C ALA A 87 4.21 11.52 18.65
N LYS A 88 4.59 11.08 17.43
CA LYS A 88 5.69 10.13 17.18
C LYS A 88 6.81 10.76 16.35
N ARG A 89 7.04 12.07 16.54
CA ARG A 89 7.84 12.92 15.64
C ARG A 89 9.19 12.30 15.23
N GLN A 90 9.99 11.82 16.18
CA GLN A 90 11.31 11.28 15.87
C GLN A 90 11.23 10.07 14.91
N SER A 91 10.32 9.13 15.17
CA SER A 91 10.11 7.97 14.30
C SER A 91 9.59 8.39 12.92
N THR A 92 8.67 9.36 12.87
CA THR A 92 8.15 9.91 11.61
C THR A 92 9.26 10.55 10.79
N ILE A 93 10.13 11.38 11.40
CA ILE A 93 11.27 11.99 10.73
C ILE A 93 12.21 10.93 10.15
N THR A 94 12.57 9.91 10.93
CA THR A 94 13.43 8.82 10.46
C THR A 94 12.82 8.15 9.23
N LYS A 95 11.52 7.80 9.27
CA LYS A 95 10.84 7.14 8.15
C LYS A 95 10.79 8.03 6.89
N ILE A 96 10.49 9.31 7.05
CA ILE A 96 10.46 10.27 5.94
C ILE A 96 11.88 10.44 5.35
N GLY A 97 12.91 10.46 6.20
CA GLY A 97 14.31 10.52 5.78
C GLY A 97 14.77 9.30 4.98
N LEU A 98 14.21 8.10 5.26
CA LEU A 98 14.48 6.89 4.45
C LEU A 98 13.96 6.99 3.00
N ALA A 99 13.09 7.96 2.71
CA ALA A 99 12.63 8.28 1.36
C ALA A 99 13.42 9.42 0.70
N ASN A 100 14.53 9.88 1.30
CA ASN A 100 15.29 11.06 0.88
C ASN A 100 14.43 12.33 0.79
N ILE A 101 13.43 12.43 1.65
CA ILE A 101 12.53 13.59 1.76
C ILE A 101 12.83 14.29 3.08
N HIS A 102 12.78 15.62 3.07
CA HIS A 102 13.11 16.43 4.23
C HIS A 102 11.89 17.19 4.75
N LEU A 103 11.97 17.58 6.03
CA LEU A 103 10.96 18.44 6.67
C LEU A 103 11.56 19.82 6.97
N ILE A 104 10.78 20.87 6.74
CA ILE A 104 11.03 22.20 7.32
C ILE A 104 10.00 22.40 8.45
N GLY A 105 10.47 22.27 9.69
CA GLY A 105 9.58 22.16 10.85
C GLY A 105 8.73 20.88 10.78
N ASP A 106 7.42 21.04 10.60
CA ASP A 106 6.47 19.95 10.38
C ASP A 106 6.00 19.84 8.92
N ARG A 107 6.47 20.71 8.01
CA ARG A 107 6.07 20.70 6.61
C ARG A 107 6.97 19.76 5.81
N VAL A 108 6.36 18.87 5.03
CA VAL A 108 7.03 18.06 4.03
C VAL A 108 7.46 18.95 2.87
N VAL A 109 8.74 18.86 2.49
CA VAL A 109 9.28 19.52 1.30
C VAL A 109 9.59 18.47 0.27
N LEU A 110 9.03 18.63 -0.92
CA LEU A 110 9.26 17.74 -2.06
C LEU A 110 9.99 18.52 -3.15
N GLU A 111 11.05 17.91 -3.67
CA GLU A 111 11.77 18.34 -4.86
C GLU A 111 11.33 17.49 -6.06
N ASP A 112 11.60 17.96 -7.27
CA ASP A 112 11.24 17.22 -8.50
C ASP A 112 11.86 15.81 -8.54
N ALA A 113 13.08 15.67 -8.00
CA ALA A 113 13.73 14.37 -7.84
C ALA A 113 12.89 13.41 -6.97
N ASN A 114 12.33 13.91 -5.86
CA ASN A 114 11.47 13.09 -4.99
C ASN A 114 10.21 12.62 -5.74
N ILE A 115 9.63 13.46 -6.59
CA ILE A 115 8.46 13.09 -7.39
C ILE A 115 8.81 11.98 -8.39
N GLN A 116 9.98 12.04 -9.03
CA GLN A 116 10.45 10.99 -9.92
C GLN A 116 10.72 9.68 -9.18
N ASP A 117 11.36 9.74 -8.01
CA ASP A 117 11.63 8.56 -7.19
C ASP A 117 10.32 7.88 -6.74
N VAL A 118 9.34 8.67 -6.31
CA VAL A 118 7.99 8.18 -5.97
C VAL A 118 7.36 7.50 -7.18
N LYS A 119 7.45 8.11 -8.36
CA LYS A 119 6.90 7.54 -9.60
C LYS A 119 7.53 6.18 -9.90
N ILE A 120 8.86 6.10 -9.87
CA ILE A 120 9.61 4.86 -10.12
C ILE A 120 9.22 3.78 -9.11
N ALA A 121 9.19 4.11 -7.82
CA ALA A 121 8.79 3.17 -6.77
C ALA A 121 7.35 2.63 -6.98
N CYS A 122 6.41 3.52 -7.35
CA CYS A 122 5.03 3.14 -7.63
C CYS A 122 4.92 2.21 -8.84
N VAL A 123 5.60 2.54 -9.95
CA VAL A 123 5.57 1.73 -11.18
C VAL A 123 6.21 0.37 -10.94
N ASN A 124 7.40 0.32 -10.33
CA ASN A 124 8.10 -0.92 -10.05
C ASN A 124 7.26 -1.87 -9.19
N LEU A 125 6.60 -1.34 -8.15
CA LEU A 125 5.77 -2.17 -7.29
C LEU A 125 4.54 -2.71 -8.01
N ILE A 126 3.86 -1.89 -8.81
CA ILE A 126 2.70 -2.34 -9.61
C ILE A 126 3.13 -3.47 -10.54
N THR A 127 4.22 -3.27 -11.30
CA THR A 127 4.74 -4.28 -12.23
C THR A 127 5.17 -5.56 -11.50
N GLU A 128 5.82 -5.45 -10.34
CA GLU A 128 6.24 -6.61 -9.56
C GLU A 128 5.04 -7.38 -8.99
N VAL A 129 4.06 -6.69 -8.40
CA VAL A 129 2.82 -7.32 -7.91
C VAL A 129 2.11 -8.03 -9.07
N ASP A 130 1.91 -7.34 -10.19
CA ASP A 130 1.22 -7.89 -11.34
C ASP A 130 1.91 -9.16 -11.88
N GLY A 131 3.24 -9.10 -12.06
CA GLY A 131 4.02 -10.25 -12.51
C GLY A 131 4.00 -11.44 -11.54
N LEU A 132 4.08 -11.18 -10.22
CA LEU A 132 3.99 -12.24 -9.21
C LEU A 132 2.59 -12.87 -9.16
N VAL A 133 1.55 -12.06 -9.36
CA VAL A 133 0.17 -12.52 -9.42
C VAL A 133 -0.06 -13.39 -10.67
N GLN A 134 0.35 -12.93 -11.85
CA GLN A 134 0.26 -13.71 -13.09
C GLN A 134 0.99 -15.05 -12.98
N ALA A 135 2.21 -15.04 -12.43
CA ALA A 135 2.97 -16.27 -12.19
C ALA A 135 2.26 -17.23 -11.22
N LYS A 136 1.44 -16.71 -10.31
CA LYS A 136 0.67 -17.50 -9.34
C LYS A 136 -0.61 -18.07 -9.93
N THR A 137 -1.33 -17.32 -10.76
CA THR A 137 -2.60 -17.74 -11.37
C THR A 137 -2.42 -18.54 -12.65
N GLY A 138 -1.24 -18.50 -13.28
CA GLY A 138 -0.98 -19.19 -14.54
C GLY A 138 -1.48 -18.42 -15.77
N ASP A 139 -1.96 -17.19 -15.61
CA ASP A 139 -2.32 -16.30 -16.70
C ASP A 139 -1.04 -15.76 -17.37
N SER A 140 -0.46 -16.56 -18.25
CA SER A 140 0.57 -16.10 -19.18
C SER A 140 -0.13 -15.40 -20.33
N SER A 141 -0.09 -14.07 -20.34
CA SER A 141 -0.52 -13.27 -21.50
C SER A 141 0.39 -13.49 -22.70
#